data_AF-A0A952XY95-F1
#
_entry.id   AF-A0A952XY95-F1
#
_cell.length_a   1.000
_cell.length_b   1.000
_cell.length_c   1.000
_cell.angle_alpha   90.00
_cell.angle_beta   90.00
_cell.angle_gamma   90.00
#
_symmetry.space_group_name_H-M   'P 1'
#
loop_
_entity.id
_entity.type
_entity.pdbx_description
1 polymer ?
#
loop_
_entity_poly.entity_id
_entity_poly.type
_entity_poly.pdbx_seq_one_letter_code
_entity_poly.pdbx_strand_id
1 'polypeptide(L)'
;MFDIGWSELLLIGIVALVVIGPKDLPKVLRALGSMMSKVRSMANEFQGQFQDAMRDAELADLKKEADKLAATAKGAIENPVQSITNEIQNSIEAPANTAPSPAATDAQVDAQIPAPPQPEPLNIEPAPIAPTAATSAETETGAANTNELVRKQGSGA
;
A
#
# COMPACT_ATOMS: atom_id res chain seq x y z
N MET A 1 -1.83 -25.66 15.69
CA MET A 1 -3.18 -25.14 15.43
C MET A 1 -3.25 -24.41 14.08
N PHE A 2 -2.61 -24.94 13.03
CA PHE A 2 -2.84 -24.48 11.65
C PHE A 2 -3.73 -25.52 10.97
N ASP A 3 -4.98 -25.60 11.40
CA ASP A 3 -6.04 -26.33 10.71
C ASP A 3 -6.49 -25.53 9.47
N ILE A 4 -5.53 -25.19 8.60
CA ILE A 4 -5.81 -24.67 7.27
C ILE A 4 -6.12 -25.89 6.40
N GLY A 5 -7.36 -26.35 6.51
CA GLY A 5 -7.90 -27.41 5.69
C GLY A 5 -8.30 -26.93 4.30
N TRP A 6 -8.86 -27.85 3.52
CA TRP A 6 -9.47 -27.53 2.24
C TRP A 6 -10.66 -26.55 2.39
N SER A 7 -11.35 -26.60 3.53
CA SER A 7 -12.46 -25.70 3.88
C SER A 7 -12.02 -24.25 4.02
N GLU A 8 -10.94 -24.00 4.78
CA GLU A 8 -10.37 -22.67 5.03
C GLU A 8 -9.79 -22.08 3.76
N LEU A 9 -9.08 -22.88 2.96
CA LEU A 9 -8.62 -22.46 1.62
C LEU A 9 -9.78 -22.08 0.70
N LEU A 10 -10.90 -22.79 0.76
CA LEU A 10 -12.09 -22.48 -0.05
C LEU A 10 -12.77 -21.20 0.45
N LEU A 11 -12.84 -20.97 1.76
CA LEU A 11 -13.35 -19.72 2.35
C LEU A 11 -12.48 -18.51 1.96
N ILE A 12 -11.16 -18.61 2.11
CA ILE A 12 -10.21 -17.56 1.68
C ILE A 12 -10.32 -17.34 0.16
N GLY A 13 -10.49 -18.41 -0.61
CA GLY A 13 -10.77 -18.34 -2.04
C GLY A 13 -12.01 -17.52 -2.37
N ILE A 14 -13.14 -17.77 -1.70
CA ILE A 14 -14.38 -17.00 -1.88
C ILE A 14 -14.16 -15.51 -1.52
N VAL A 15 -13.54 -15.22 -0.38
CA VAL A 15 -13.25 -13.82 0.03
C VAL A 15 -12.36 -13.12 -1.00
N ALA A 16 -11.31 -13.78 -1.48
CA ALA A 16 -10.44 -13.25 -2.51
C ALA A 16 -11.19 -13.02 -3.84
N LEU A 17 -12.11 -13.91 -4.24
CA LEU A 17 -12.94 -13.75 -5.44
C LEU A 17 -13.89 -12.55 -5.33
N VAL A 18 -14.39 -12.21 -4.14
CA VAL A 18 -15.25 -11.04 -3.91
C VAL A 18 -14.45 -9.75 -3.89
N VAL A 19 -13.30 -9.72 -3.20
CA VAL A 19 -12.48 -8.51 -3.01
C VAL A 19 -11.68 -8.14 -4.27
N ILE A 20 -11.05 -9.13 -4.92
CA ILE A 20 -10.20 -8.92 -6.11
C ILE A 20 -11.02 -9.07 -7.40
N GLY A 21 -12.10 -9.85 -7.36
CA GLY A 21 -12.88 -10.20 -8.54
C GLY A 21 -12.42 -11.52 -9.20
N PRO A 22 -13.34 -12.35 -9.71
CA PRO A 22 -13.02 -13.67 -10.28
C PRO A 22 -12.18 -13.61 -11.56
N LYS A 23 -12.12 -12.46 -12.23
CA LYS A 23 -11.34 -12.25 -13.46
C LYS A 23 -9.91 -11.78 -13.19
N ASP A 24 -9.68 -11.10 -12.07
CA ASP A 24 -8.36 -10.54 -11.74
C ASP A 24 -7.56 -11.45 -10.81
N LEU A 25 -8.19 -12.28 -9.98
CA LEU A 25 -7.52 -13.33 -9.21
C LEU A 25 -6.58 -14.22 -10.07
N PRO A 26 -6.99 -14.79 -11.22
CA PRO A 26 -6.08 -15.57 -12.07
C PRO A 26 -4.97 -14.73 -12.73
N LYS A 27 -5.16 -13.41 -12.88
CA LYS A 27 -4.14 -12.47 -13.38
C LYS A 27 -3.09 -12.19 -12.30
N VAL A 28 -3.52 -11.99 -11.04
CA VAL A 28 -2.63 -11.84 -9.87
C VAL A 28 -1.84 -13.12 -9.62
N LEU A 29 -2.47 -14.30 -9.65
CA LEU A 29 -1.77 -15.58 -9.52
C LEU A 29 -0.74 -15.80 -10.64
N ARG A 30 -1.05 -15.39 -11.89
CA ARG A 30 -0.08 -15.43 -12.99
C ARG A 30 1.09 -14.47 -12.77
N ALA A 31 0.84 -13.26 -12.27
CA ALA A 31 1.90 -12.30 -11.96
C ALA A 31 2.83 -12.83 -10.85
N LEU A 32 2.27 -13.23 -9.71
CA LEU A 32 3.00 -13.84 -8.59
C LEU A 32 3.74 -15.12 -9.02
N GLY A 33 3.09 -16.00 -9.78
CA GLY A 33 3.69 -17.22 -10.31
C GLY A 33 4.87 -16.93 -11.25
N SER A 34 4.77 -15.91 -12.10
CA SER A 34 5.89 -15.51 -12.98
C SER A 34 7.06 -14.91 -12.21
N MET A 35 6.80 -14.17 -11.11
CA MET A 35 7.83 -13.63 -10.22
C MET A 35 8.52 -14.76 -9.45
N MET A 36 7.74 -15.66 -8.84
CA MET A 36 8.25 -16.82 -8.12
C MET A 36 9.00 -17.78 -9.03
N SER A 37 8.57 -17.96 -10.29
CA SER A 37 9.27 -18.77 -11.29
C SER A 37 10.65 -18.22 -11.63
N LYS A 38 10.81 -16.89 -11.77
CA LYS A 38 12.12 -16.25 -11.96
C LYS A 38 13.03 -16.46 -10.76
N VAL A 39 12.53 -16.21 -9.54
CA VAL A 39 13.27 -16.47 -8.30
C VAL A 39 13.67 -17.94 -8.18
N ARG A 40 12.80 -18.88 -8.60
CA ARG A 40 13.10 -20.32 -8.60
C ARG A 40 14.16 -20.69 -9.65
N SER A 41 14.15 -20.08 -10.84
CA SER A 41 15.22 -20.28 -11.84
C SER A 41 16.56 -19.84 -11.28
N MET A 42 16.63 -18.59 -10.81
CA MET A 42 17.83 -18.04 -10.18
C MET A 42 18.30 -18.91 -9.00
N ALA A 43 17.38 -19.39 -8.15
CA ALA A 43 17.71 -20.30 -7.06
C ALA A 43 18.25 -21.67 -7.53
N ASN A 44 17.78 -22.20 -8.66
CA ASN A 44 18.35 -23.43 -9.26
C ASN A 44 19.76 -23.17 -9.81
N GLU A 45 19.99 -22.01 -10.45
CA GLU A 45 21.30 -21.57 -10.96
C GLU A 45 22.29 -21.37 -9.81
N PHE A 46 21.89 -20.66 -8.76
CA PHE A 46 22.65 -20.53 -7.51
C PHE A 46 22.87 -21.86 -6.82
N GLN A 47 21.91 -22.78 -6.80
CA GLN A 47 22.09 -24.10 -6.20
C GLN A 47 23.16 -24.91 -6.94
N GLY A 48 23.28 -24.78 -8.27
CA GLY A 48 24.39 -25.35 -9.03
C GLY A 48 25.75 -24.78 -8.57
N GLN A 49 25.91 -23.45 -8.65
CA GLN A 49 27.16 -22.78 -8.26
C GLN A 49 27.52 -22.98 -6.78
N PHE A 50 26.52 -22.96 -5.90
CA PHE A 50 26.68 -23.19 -4.47
C PHE A 50 26.99 -24.65 -4.17
N GLN A 51 26.47 -25.63 -4.91
CA GLN A 51 26.81 -27.04 -4.72
C GLN A 51 28.27 -27.35 -5.08
N ASP A 52 28.83 -26.61 -6.04
CA ASP A 52 30.25 -26.68 -6.39
C ASP A 52 31.12 -25.96 -5.32
N ALA A 53 30.80 -24.72 -4.96
CA ALA A 53 31.50 -23.97 -3.90
C ALA A 53 31.37 -24.63 -2.50
N MET A 54 30.25 -25.31 -2.24
CA MET A 54 29.96 -26.07 -1.02
C MET A 54 31.02 -27.15 -0.75
N ARG A 55 31.66 -27.66 -1.80
CA ARG A 55 32.69 -28.71 -1.70
C ARG A 55 33.94 -28.20 -0.98
N ASP A 56 34.17 -26.88 -1.01
CA ASP A 56 35.44 -26.25 -0.61
C ASP A 56 35.35 -25.38 0.67
N ALA A 57 34.17 -24.91 1.13
CA ALA A 57 34.10 -24.06 2.34
C ALA A 57 32.75 -24.01 3.13
N GLU A 58 32.87 -23.86 4.46
CA GLU A 58 32.02 -23.07 5.42
C GLU A 58 30.48 -23.28 5.51
N LEU A 59 29.97 -24.45 5.15
CA LEU A 59 28.52 -24.75 5.16
C LEU A 59 27.80 -24.54 6.50
N ALA A 60 28.48 -24.80 7.62
CA ALA A 60 27.88 -24.80 8.95
C ALA A 60 27.46 -23.39 9.39
N ASP A 61 28.27 -22.38 9.06
CA ASP A 61 28.06 -21.01 9.53
C ASP A 61 27.00 -20.29 8.69
N LEU A 62 27.02 -20.43 7.36
CA LEU A 62 25.94 -19.93 6.50
C LEU A 62 24.58 -20.57 6.87
N LYS A 63 24.56 -21.87 7.18
CA LYS A 63 23.35 -22.56 7.63
C LYS A 63 22.83 -21.98 8.95
N LYS A 64 23.72 -21.75 9.91
CA LYS A 64 23.38 -21.19 11.23
C LYS A 64 22.85 -19.76 11.15
N GLU A 65 23.38 -18.95 10.24
CA GLU A 65 22.89 -17.59 9.99
C GLU A 65 21.51 -17.61 9.29
N ALA A 66 21.33 -18.48 8.29
CA ALA A 66 20.04 -18.69 7.64
C ALA A 66 18.96 -19.20 8.62
N ASP A 67 19.29 -20.16 9.48
CA ASP A 67 18.38 -20.68 10.51
C ASP A 67 18.01 -19.59 11.55
N LYS A 68 18.96 -18.70 11.92
CA LYS A 68 18.70 -17.54 12.80
C LYS A 68 17.78 -16.50 12.14
N LEU A 69 17.99 -16.20 10.85
CA LEU A 69 17.12 -15.30 10.10
C LEU A 69 15.71 -15.90 9.95
N ALA A 70 15.61 -17.18 9.63
CA ALA A 70 14.33 -17.89 9.54
C ALA A 70 13.57 -17.91 10.87
N ALA A 71 14.26 -18.14 12.00
CA ALA A 71 13.66 -18.06 13.33
C ALA A 71 13.16 -16.64 13.66
N THR A 72 13.92 -15.61 13.29
CA THR A 72 13.53 -14.20 13.48
C THR A 72 12.30 -13.84 12.65
N ALA A 73 12.25 -14.27 11.38
CA ALA A 73 11.10 -14.06 10.50
C ALA A 73 9.83 -14.81 10.98
N LYS A 74 9.99 -16.03 11.50
CA LYS A 74 8.87 -16.76 12.14
C LYS A 74 8.35 -16.01 13.36
N GLY A 75 9.21 -15.59 14.28
CA GLY A 75 8.81 -14.80 15.44
C GLY A 75 8.09 -13.51 15.05
N ALA A 76 8.52 -12.83 13.99
CA ALA A 76 7.87 -11.61 13.50
C ALA A 76 6.45 -11.84 12.95
N ILE A 77 6.16 -13.03 12.40
CA ILE A 77 4.84 -13.38 11.84
C ILE A 77 3.93 -14.05 12.88
N GLU A 78 4.48 -14.87 13.77
CA GLU A 78 3.71 -15.61 14.78
C GLU A 78 3.09 -14.69 15.83
N ASN A 79 3.80 -13.63 16.26
CA ASN A 79 3.28 -12.65 17.23
C ASN A 79 1.95 -11.98 16.79
N PRO A 80 1.86 -11.28 15.63
CA PRO A 80 0.62 -10.62 15.22
C PRO A 80 -0.51 -11.61 14.91
N VAL A 81 -0.19 -12.80 14.37
CA VAL A 81 -1.21 -13.82 14.08
C VAL A 81 -1.83 -14.36 15.37
N GLN A 82 -1.04 -14.55 16.44
CA GLN A 82 -1.57 -14.93 17.75
C GLN A 82 -2.46 -13.85 18.36
N SER A 83 -2.08 -12.57 18.28
CA SER A 83 -2.93 -11.45 18.74
C SER A 83 -4.29 -11.43 18.04
N ILE A 84 -4.31 -11.51 16.72
CA ILE A 84 -5.55 -11.53 15.91
C ILE A 84 -6.40 -12.76 16.26
N THR A 85 -5.77 -13.94 16.43
CA THR A 85 -6.48 -15.18 16.77
C THR A 85 -7.16 -15.07 18.13
N ASN A 86 -6.49 -14.50 19.13
CA ASN A 86 -7.04 -14.31 20.48
C ASN A 86 -8.18 -13.29 20.49
N GLU A 87 -8.06 -12.18 19.74
CA GLU A 87 -9.10 -11.15 19.62
C GLU A 87 -10.37 -11.71 18.95
N ILE A 88 -10.21 -12.54 17.91
CA ILE A 88 -11.31 -13.25 17.24
C ILE A 88 -11.98 -14.26 18.18
N GLN A 89 -11.23 -15.08 18.92
CA GLN A 89 -11.80 -16.04 19.88
C GLN A 89 -12.62 -15.34 20.97
N ASN A 90 -12.04 -14.31 21.61
CA ASN A 90 -12.73 -13.51 22.63
C ASN A 90 -14.01 -12.83 22.10
N SER A 91 -14.04 -12.45 20.82
CA SER A 91 -15.20 -11.83 20.18
C SER A 91 -16.30 -12.84 19.78
N ILE A 92 -15.97 -14.12 19.65
CA ILE A 92 -16.91 -15.20 19.29
C ILE A 92 -17.52 -15.85 20.54
N GLU A 93 -16.77 -15.94 21.65
CA GLU A 93 -17.28 -16.48 22.93
C GLU A 93 -18.08 -15.45 23.74
N ALA A 94 -18.03 -14.16 23.38
CA ALA A 94 -18.91 -13.15 23.95
C ALA A 94 -20.37 -13.41 23.50
N PRO A 95 -21.32 -13.70 24.42
CA PRO A 95 -22.71 -13.94 24.03
C PRO A 95 -23.32 -12.67 23.44
N ALA A 96 -24.03 -12.82 22.32
CA ALA A 96 -24.64 -11.72 21.57
C ALA A 96 -25.70 -10.95 22.39
N ASN A 97 -25.25 -9.97 23.18
CA ASN A 97 -26.09 -9.03 23.93
C ASN A 97 -25.32 -7.75 24.31
N THR A 98 -25.23 -6.80 23.37
CA THR A 98 -25.46 -5.37 23.65
C THR A 98 -25.79 -4.69 22.31
N ALA A 99 -27.07 -4.63 21.97
CA ALA A 99 -27.58 -3.62 21.07
C ALA A 99 -28.04 -2.43 21.91
N PRO A 100 -27.39 -1.25 21.82
CA PRO A 100 -28.07 -0.01 22.11
C PRO A 100 -28.85 0.37 20.85
N SER A 101 -30.17 0.20 20.90
CA SER A 101 -31.09 0.90 20.01
C SER A 101 -31.61 2.14 20.74
N PRO A 102 -31.16 3.36 20.39
CA PRO A 102 -31.94 4.56 20.58
C PRO A 102 -32.90 4.71 19.37
N ALA A 103 -34.17 4.91 19.67
CA ALA A 103 -35.18 5.22 18.66
C ALA A 103 -34.87 6.54 17.92
N ALA A 104 -35.58 6.75 16.81
CA ALA A 104 -35.43 7.87 15.89
C ALA A 104 -35.29 9.24 16.57
N THR A 105 -34.45 10.09 15.98
CA THR A 105 -34.60 11.54 16.01
C THR A 105 -34.55 12.01 14.57
N ASP A 106 -35.68 12.51 14.08
CA ASP A 106 -35.75 13.22 12.82
C ASP A 106 -34.86 14.47 12.89
N ALA A 107 -33.82 14.49 12.06
CA ALA A 107 -33.09 15.70 11.71
C ALA A 107 -33.01 15.73 10.19
N GLN A 108 -33.98 16.44 9.59
CA GLN A 108 -34.08 16.60 8.14
C GLN A 108 -32.75 17.14 7.61
N VAL A 109 -32.14 16.43 6.66
CA VAL A 109 -31.10 17.02 5.83
C VAL A 109 -31.80 18.07 4.97
N ASP A 110 -31.62 19.34 5.33
CA ASP A 110 -32.07 20.49 4.55
C ASP A 110 -31.26 20.54 3.24
N ALA A 111 -31.68 19.70 2.29
CA ALA A 111 -31.16 19.68 0.94
C ALA A 111 -31.69 20.92 0.21
N GLN A 112 -31.10 22.08 0.52
CA GLN A 112 -31.21 23.28 -0.30
C GLN A 112 -30.61 22.97 -1.67
N ILE A 113 -31.48 22.52 -2.57
CA ILE A 113 -31.24 22.49 -4.00
C ILE A 113 -31.06 23.95 -4.43
N PRO A 114 -29.86 24.40 -4.88
CA PRO A 114 -29.72 25.74 -5.41
C PRO A 114 -30.46 25.79 -6.74
N ALA A 115 -31.60 26.48 -6.77
CA ALA A 115 -32.38 26.62 -8.00
C ALA A 115 -31.69 27.61 -8.96
N PRO A 116 -31.34 27.21 -10.20
CA PRO A 116 -31.11 28.17 -11.29
C PRO A 116 -32.49 28.60 -11.83
N PRO A 117 -32.81 29.90 -11.96
CA PRO A 117 -32.38 30.72 -13.12
C PRO A 117 -32.20 32.22 -12.74
N GLN A 118 -32.15 33.26 -13.58
CA GLN A 118 -32.22 33.51 -15.04
C GLN A 118 -31.09 34.51 -15.44
N PRO A 119 -30.77 34.69 -16.75
CA PRO A 119 -29.89 35.76 -17.20
C PRO A 119 -30.59 37.13 -17.20
N GLU A 120 -29.98 38.16 -16.63
CA GLU A 120 -30.42 39.55 -16.79
C GLU A 120 -29.95 40.15 -18.13
N PRO A 121 -30.76 41.00 -18.78
CA PRO A 121 -30.45 41.55 -20.10
C PRO A 121 -29.37 42.63 -20.07
N LEU A 122 -28.64 42.71 -21.17
CA LEU A 122 -27.53 43.63 -21.46
C LEU A 122 -27.88 45.11 -21.21
N ASN A 123 -27.01 45.83 -20.49
CA ASN A 123 -26.84 47.27 -20.68
C ASN A 123 -25.39 47.55 -21.08
N ILE A 124 -25.17 47.80 -22.38
CA ILE A 124 -23.88 48.23 -22.92
C ILE A 124 -23.86 49.76 -22.91
N GLU A 125 -23.06 50.35 -22.03
CA GLU A 125 -22.76 51.78 -22.04
C GLU A 125 -21.31 52.00 -22.55
N PRO A 126 -21.06 52.90 -23.52
CA PRO A 126 -19.80 52.92 -24.25
C PRO A 126 -18.71 53.82 -23.61
N ALA A 127 -17.52 53.23 -23.43
CA ALA A 127 -16.14 53.76 -23.57
C ALA A 127 -15.85 55.27 -23.36
N PRO A 128 -14.75 55.65 -22.66
CA PRO A 128 -13.45 55.69 -23.38
C PRO A 128 -12.13 55.50 -22.56
N ILE A 129 -11.03 55.15 -23.26
CA ILE A 129 -9.58 55.34 -22.97
C ILE A 129 -8.98 54.81 -21.63
N ALA A 130 -7.69 54.46 -21.46
CA ALA A 130 -6.54 54.04 -22.28
C ALA A 130 -5.42 53.51 -21.31
N PRO A 131 -4.35 52.83 -21.75
CA PRO A 131 -3.53 51.98 -20.85
C PRO A 131 -2.31 52.63 -20.19
N THR A 132 -1.95 52.14 -18.99
CA THR A 132 -0.66 52.31 -18.26
C THR A 132 -0.69 51.33 -17.08
N ALA A 133 0.18 50.33 -16.85
CA ALA A 133 1.64 50.14 -16.93
C ALA A 133 2.33 50.20 -15.54
N ALA A 134 3.17 49.20 -15.24
CA ALA A 134 3.88 48.95 -13.96
C ALA A 134 2.94 48.63 -12.76
N THR A 135 3.29 47.87 -11.69
CA THR A 135 4.45 47.06 -11.27
C THR A 135 3.93 46.00 -10.26
N SER A 136 4.56 44.89 -9.83
CA SER A 136 5.92 44.32 -9.95
C SER A 136 5.86 42.78 -10.15
N ALA A 137 6.98 42.08 -9.99
CA ALA A 137 7.07 40.66 -9.63
C ALA A 137 7.75 40.51 -8.24
N GLU A 138 8.28 39.31 -7.93
CA GLU A 138 8.87 38.84 -6.64
C GLU A 138 7.80 38.47 -5.59
N THR A 139 7.68 37.23 -5.08
CA THR A 139 8.61 36.08 -4.93
C THR A 139 9.68 36.29 -3.84
N GLU A 140 9.27 36.16 -2.57
CA GLU A 140 10.20 36.03 -1.46
C GLU A 140 10.66 34.56 -1.29
N THR A 141 11.89 34.39 -0.81
CA THR A 141 12.66 33.13 -0.80
C THR A 141 13.04 32.72 0.63
N GLY A 142 13.00 31.42 0.93
CA GLY A 142 13.64 30.81 2.10
C GLY A 142 13.55 29.28 2.00
N ALA A 143 14.58 28.57 1.51
CA ALA A 143 15.79 28.12 2.25
C ALA A 143 15.44 27.15 3.40
N ALA A 144 16.03 25.95 3.55
CA ALA A 144 17.08 25.19 2.84
C ALA A 144 16.72 23.67 2.97
N ASN A 145 17.41 22.63 2.48
CA ASN A 145 18.86 22.41 2.39
C ASN A 145 19.18 21.19 1.48
N THR A 146 19.93 21.43 0.40
CA THR A 146 21.12 20.71 -0.09
C THR A 146 21.40 19.27 0.39
N ASN A 147 21.47 18.30 -0.53
CA ASN A 147 22.76 17.68 -0.92
C ASN A 147 22.65 16.73 -2.15
N GLU A 148 23.07 17.16 -3.34
CA GLU A 148 23.47 16.26 -4.44
C GLU A 148 24.50 16.97 -5.37
N LEU A 149 25.32 16.17 -6.06
CA LEU A 149 26.47 16.53 -6.92
C LEU A 149 27.65 17.20 -6.17
N VAL A 150 28.89 16.66 -6.16
CA VAL A 150 29.49 15.54 -6.89
C VAL A 150 29.21 15.57 -8.39
N ARG A 151 29.75 16.57 -9.08
CA ARG A 151 30.40 16.39 -10.39
C ARG A 151 31.12 17.66 -10.86
N LYS A 152 32.43 17.51 -11.09
CA LYS A 152 33.20 18.18 -12.15
C LYS A 152 33.43 19.69 -12.04
N GLN A 153 34.48 20.08 -11.31
CA GLN A 153 35.38 21.18 -11.69
C GLN A 153 36.82 20.77 -11.38
N GLY A 154 37.57 20.42 -12.41
CA GLY A 154 39.02 20.23 -12.36
C GLY A 154 39.67 21.28 -13.26
N SER A 155 40.05 22.41 -12.68
CA SER A 155 40.86 23.51 -13.22
C SER A 155 40.92 24.58 -12.11
N GLY A 156 42.04 25.19 -11.76
CA GLY A 156 43.40 25.03 -12.27
C GLY A 156 44.19 26.31 -12.00
N ALA A 157 45.02 26.30 -10.96
CA ALA A 157 46.07 27.27 -10.62
C ALA A 157 46.78 26.77 -9.35
#